data_AF-A0A2J5P2L3-F1
#
_entry.id   AF-A0A2J5P2L3-F1
#
_cell.length_a   1.000
_cell.length_b   1.000
_cell.length_c   1.000
_cell.angle_alpha   90.00
_cell.angle_beta   90.00
_cell.angle_gamma   90.00
#
_symmetry.space_group_name_H-M   'P 1'
#
loop_
_entity.id
_entity.type
_entity.pdbx_description
1 polymer ?
#
loop_
_entity_poly.entity_id
_entity_poly.type
_entity_poly.pdbx_seq_one_letter_code
_entity_poly.pdbx_strand_id
1 'polypeptide(L)'
;HWDNVKGAWQEVTQTKQALQKGDRVIALVNNLGATPLSELYGVYNRLTQRCEEAGIVIARNLIGSYCTSLDMVGFSITLLKADEETLALWDAPVHTPALNWGK
;
A
#
# COMPACT_ATOMS: atom_id res chain seq x y z
N HIS A 1 -1.35 21.28 -7.80
CA HIS A 1 -0.89 20.55 -8.99
C HIS A 1 -0.56 21.54 -10.10
N TRP A 2 0.37 21.20 -10.99
CA TRP A 2 0.68 22.03 -12.16
C TRP A 2 -0.38 21.79 -13.25
N ASP A 3 -1.09 22.85 -13.65
CA ASP A 3 -2.05 22.78 -14.75
C ASP A 3 -1.29 23.03 -16.08
N ASN A 4 -1.09 21.96 -16.85
CA ASN A 4 -0.38 22.02 -18.14
C ASN A 4 -1.12 22.83 -19.21
N VAL A 5 -2.43 23.02 -19.09
CA VAL A 5 -3.23 23.79 -20.05
C VAL A 5 -3.13 25.28 -19.73
N LYS A 6 -3.17 25.63 -18.44
CA LYS A 6 -3.11 27.03 -17.98
C LYS A 6 -1.69 27.53 -17.72
N GLY A 7 -0.69 26.65 -17.73
CA GLY A 7 0.71 26.99 -17.44
C GLY A 7 0.91 27.58 -16.04
N ALA A 8 0.11 27.14 -15.07
CA ALA A 8 0.07 27.74 -13.74
C ALA A 8 -0.01 26.69 -12.63
N TRP A 9 0.60 27.01 -11.50
CA TRP A 9 0.43 26.27 -10.26
C TRP A 9 -0.98 26.49 -9.70
N GLN A 10 -1.72 25.40 -9.50
CA GLN A 10 -2.97 25.42 -8.75
C GLN A 10 -2.76 24.84 -7.36
N GLU A 11 -3.03 25.62 -6.33
CA GLU A 11 -3.14 25.07 -4.98
C GLU A 11 -4.38 24.18 -4.90
N VAL A 12 -4.19 22.98 -4.38
CA VAL A 12 -5.28 22.04 -4.11
C VAL A 12 -5.17 21.64 -2.66
N THR A 13 -6.20 21.97 -1.89
CA THR A 13 -6.35 21.46 -0.53
C THR A 13 -6.89 20.04 -0.61
N GLN A 14 -6.07 19.07 -0.23
CA GLN A 14 -6.51 17.69 -0.05
C GLN A 14 -6.69 17.40 1.43
N THR A 15 -7.86 16.88 1.81
CA THR A 15 -8.12 16.45 3.18
C THR A 15 -7.97 14.94 3.26
N LYS A 16 -7.13 14.48 4.19
CA LYS A 16 -7.02 13.05 4.48
C LYS A 16 -8.27 12.60 5.24
N GLN A 17 -9.04 11.70 4.63
CA GLN A 17 -10.11 11.00 5.33
C GLN A 17 -9.53 9.78 6.04
N ALA A 18 -9.98 9.54 7.28
CA ALA A 18 -9.68 8.31 7.98
C ALA A 18 -10.35 7.12 7.27
N LEU A 19 -9.72 5.94 7.33
CA LEU A 19 -10.33 4.71 6.84
C LEU A 19 -11.58 4.38 7.67
N GLN A 20 -12.60 3.86 7.00
CA GLN A 20 -13.89 3.58 7.59
C GLN A 20 -14.28 2.12 7.37
N LYS A 21 -15.25 1.66 8.17
CA LYS A 21 -15.89 0.37 7.97
C LYS A 21 -16.48 0.29 6.55
N GLY A 22 -16.20 -0.80 5.85
CA GLY A 22 -16.58 -1.04 4.46
C GLY A 22 -15.53 -0.64 3.43
N ASP A 23 -14.47 0.08 3.82
CA ASP A 23 -13.39 0.42 2.90
C ASP A 23 -12.64 -0.83 2.44
N ARG A 24 -12.28 -0.83 1.15
CA ARG A 24 -11.37 -1.81 0.56
C ARG A 24 -9.98 -1.20 0.46
N VAL A 25 -8.96 -1.96 0.82
CA VAL A 25 -7.58 -1.48 0.86
C VAL A 25 -6.60 -2.43 0.19
N ILE A 26 -5.53 -1.87 -0.36
CA ILE A 26 -4.29 -2.60 -0.66
C ILE A 26 -3.37 -2.43 0.54
N ALA A 27 -2.86 -3.54 1.08
CA ALA A 27 -2.00 -3.55 2.26
C ALA A 27 -0.54 -3.86 1.89
N LEU A 28 0.38 -2.98 2.23
CA LEU A 28 1.82 -3.21 2.10
C LEU A 28 2.43 -3.33 3.49
N VAL A 29 2.99 -4.51 3.80
CA VAL A 29 3.85 -4.75 4.96
C VAL A 29 5.30 -4.74 4.48
N ASN A 30 5.98 -3.64 4.74
CA ASN A 30 7.28 -3.35 4.18
C ASN A 30 8.40 -3.52 5.21
N ASN A 31 9.46 -4.23 4.83
CA ASN A 31 10.71 -4.29 5.57
C ASN A 31 11.49 -2.98 5.41
N LEU A 32 12.01 -2.42 6.51
CA LEU A 32 12.91 -1.27 6.48
C LEU A 32 14.38 -1.66 6.30
N GLY A 33 14.72 -2.95 6.25
CA GLY A 33 16.07 -3.41 5.91
C GLY A 33 16.34 -4.81 6.42
N ALA A 34 16.45 -4.95 7.75
CA ALA A 34 16.98 -6.15 8.40
C ALA A 34 15.92 -7.00 9.14
N THR A 35 14.62 -6.73 8.97
CA THR A 35 13.57 -7.56 9.58
C THR A 35 13.36 -8.87 8.80
N PRO A 36 13.39 -10.04 9.45
CA PRO A 36 13.13 -11.33 8.81
C PRO A 36 11.77 -11.38 8.12
N LEU A 37 11.71 -11.99 6.94
CA LEU A 37 10.46 -12.13 6.19
C LEU A 37 9.38 -12.89 6.99
N SER A 38 9.78 -13.86 7.82
CA SER A 38 8.87 -14.59 8.72
C SER A 38 8.16 -13.67 9.72
N GLU A 39 8.86 -12.66 10.25
CA GLU A 39 8.27 -11.68 11.17
C GLU A 39 7.26 -10.79 10.44
N LEU A 40 7.51 -10.42 9.18
CA LEU A 40 6.56 -9.63 8.38
C LEU A 40 5.25 -10.39 8.13
N TYR A 41 5.31 -11.71 7.94
CA TYR A 41 4.09 -12.54 7.88
C TYR A 41 3.35 -12.59 9.23
N GLY A 42 4.07 -12.58 10.36
CA GLY A 42 3.48 -12.42 11.69
C GLY A 42 2.79 -11.06 11.86
N VAL A 43 3.42 -9.98 11.38
CA VAL A 43 2.83 -8.64 11.33
C VAL A 43 1.58 -8.63 10.46
N TYR A 44 1.64 -9.22 9.27
CA TYR A 44 0.50 -9.30 8.37
C TYR A 44 -0.67 -10.08 8.98
N ASN A 45 -0.40 -11.18 9.69
CA ASN A 45 -1.42 -11.92 10.43
C ASN A 45 -2.15 -11.01 11.45
N ARG A 46 -1.42 -10.21 12.25
CA ARG A 46 -2.10 -9.29 13.18
C ARG A 46 -2.80 -8.14 12.45
N LEU A 47 -2.26 -7.67 11.32
CA LEU A 47 -2.89 -6.65 10.48
C LEU A 47 -4.24 -7.11 9.94
N THR A 48 -4.33 -8.33 9.40
CA THR A 48 -5.60 -8.86 8.87
C THR A 48 -6.68 -8.92 9.94
N GLN A 49 -6.36 -9.41 11.14
CA GLN A 49 -7.28 -9.42 12.28
C GLN A 49 -7.77 -8.02 12.64
N ARG A 50 -6.87 -7.03 12.69
CA ARG A 50 -7.24 -5.64 13.02
C ARG A 50 -8.10 -5.01 11.92
N CYS A 51 -7.82 -5.29 10.65
CA CYS A 51 -8.65 -4.84 9.54
C CYS A 51 -10.05 -5.47 9.60
N GLU A 52 -10.14 -6.78 9.88
CA GLU A 52 -11.42 -7.48 10.04
C GLU A 52 -12.24 -6.91 11.22
N GLU A 53 -11.62 -6.74 12.39
CA GLU A 53 -12.23 -6.10 13.56
C GLU A 53 -12.74 -4.67 13.24
N ALA A 54 -12.01 -3.92 12.42
CA ALA A 54 -12.39 -2.58 11.96
C ALA A 54 -13.41 -2.58 10.80
N GLY A 55 -13.72 -3.75 10.24
CA GLY A 55 -14.57 -3.91 9.07
C GLY A 55 -13.97 -3.35 7.77
N ILE A 56 -12.64 -3.35 7.66
CA ILE A 56 -11.87 -2.96 6.47
C ILE A 56 -11.48 -4.24 5.71
N VAL A 57 -11.69 -4.24 4.39
CA VAL A 57 -11.40 -5.40 3.52
C VAL A 57 -10.05 -5.23 2.84
N ILE A 58 -9.08 -6.09 3.14
CA ILE A 58 -7.81 -6.14 2.41
C ILE A 58 -8.02 -6.87 1.08
N ALA A 59 -8.03 -6.13 -0.03
CA ALA A 59 -8.26 -6.67 -1.37
C ALA A 59 -7.00 -7.24 -2.02
N ARG A 60 -5.84 -6.61 -1.78
CA ARG A 60 -4.52 -7.05 -2.27
C ARG A 60 -3.47 -6.81 -1.19
N ASN A 61 -2.35 -7.50 -1.28
CA ASN A 61 -1.23 -7.27 -0.38
C ASN A 61 0.13 -7.41 -1.06
N LEU A 62 1.14 -6.78 -0.45
CA LEU A 62 2.56 -7.03 -0.67
C LEU A 62 3.26 -7.16 0.68
N ILE A 63 4.16 -8.12 0.80
CA ILE A 63 4.91 -8.40 2.03
C ILE A 63 6.37 -8.62 1.64
N GLY A 64 7.28 -7.74 2.08
CA GLY A 64 8.69 -7.82 1.70
C GLY A 64 9.44 -6.49 1.76
N SER A 65 10.61 -6.45 1.12
CA SER A 65 11.48 -5.26 1.08
C SER A 65 11.20 -4.43 -0.17
N TYR A 66 10.32 -3.42 -0.06
CA TYR A 66 9.94 -2.56 -1.18
C TYR A 66 10.47 -1.13 -1.04
N CYS A 67 10.61 -0.64 0.19
CA CYS A 67 11.13 0.68 0.53
C CYS A 67 11.95 0.60 1.83
N THR A 68 13.24 0.27 1.69
CA THR A 68 14.16 0.05 2.82
C THR A 68 14.90 1.33 3.24
N SER A 69 15.38 1.35 4.47
CA SER A 69 16.29 2.33 5.06
C SER A 69 17.58 1.63 5.53
N LEU A 70 18.46 1.30 4.58
CA LEU A 70 19.72 0.56 4.82
C LEU A 70 19.47 -0.77 5.56
N ASP A 71 20.14 -0.98 6.69
CA ASP A 71 20.09 -2.17 7.55
C ASP A 71 19.18 -1.97 8.78
N MET A 72 18.26 -1.01 8.73
CA MET A 72 17.32 -0.75 9.83
C MET A 72 16.49 -1.99 10.15
N VAL A 73 16.45 -2.34 11.44
CA VAL A 73 15.52 -3.33 11.97
C VAL A 73 14.19 -2.63 12.24
N GLY A 74 13.20 -2.92 11.41
CA GLY A 74 11.88 -2.31 11.51
C GLY A 74 11.02 -2.61 10.29
N PHE A 75 9.74 -2.25 10.41
CA PHE A 75 8.79 -2.41 9.32
C PHE A 75 7.86 -1.18 9.25
N SER A 76 7.22 -1.00 8.11
CA SER A 76 6.12 -0.06 7.95
C SER A 76 4.87 -0.78 7.42
N ILE A 77 3.69 -0.23 7.75
CA ILE A 77 2.40 -0.66 7.21
C ILE A 77 1.84 0.50 6.41
N THR A 78 1.47 0.22 5.16
CA THR A 78 0.71 1.15 4.32
C THR A 78 -0.63 0.53 3.96
N LEU A 79 -1.69 1.31 4.13
CA LEU A 79 -3.04 0.97 3.69
C LEU A 79 -3.48 2.02 2.66
N LEU A 80 -3.69 1.58 1.42
CA LEU A 80 -4.21 2.40 0.34
C LEU A 80 -5.67 2.06 0.12
N LYS A 81 -6.60 2.99 0.41
CA LYS A 81 -8.01 2.82 0.01
C LYS A 81 -8.08 2.69 -1.51
N ALA A 82 -8.74 1.64 -1.98
CA ALA A 82 -8.82 1.29 -3.38
C ALA A 82 -10.26 1.03 -3.80
N ASP A 83 -10.67 1.64 -4.90
CA ASP A 83 -11.88 1.31 -5.63
C ASP A 83 -11.58 0.29 -6.75
N GLU A 84 -12.58 -0.02 -7.57
CA GLU A 84 -12.45 -1.02 -8.64
C GLU A 84 -11.45 -0.58 -9.72
N GLU A 85 -11.40 0.70 -10.08
CA GLU A 85 -10.45 1.23 -11.04
C GLU A 85 -9.01 1.10 -10.51
N THR A 86 -8.78 1.48 -9.26
CA THR A 86 -7.47 1.34 -8.61
C THR A 86 -7.03 -0.12 -8.53
N LEU A 87 -7.94 -1.05 -8.24
CA LEU A 87 -7.63 -2.48 -8.21
C LEU A 87 -7.36 -3.06 -9.60
N ALA A 88 -8.07 -2.58 -10.63
CA ALA A 88 -7.79 -2.97 -12.02
C ALA A 88 -6.39 -2.50 -12.45
N LEU A 89 -5.98 -1.29 -12.05
CA LEU A 89 -4.63 -0.78 -12.29
C LEU A 89 -3.55 -1.56 -11.52
N TRP A 90 -3.86 -2.00 -10.30
CA TRP A 90 -2.98 -2.87 -9.53
C TRP A 90 -2.74 -4.23 -10.23
N ASP A 91 -3.81 -4.83 -10.74
CA ASP A 91 -3.76 -6.15 -11.39
C ASP A 91 -3.19 -6.10 -12.82
N ALA A 92 -3.00 -4.91 -13.39
CA ALA A 92 -2.42 -4.73 -14.71
C ALA A 92 -0.98 -5.29 -14.78
N PRO A 93 -0.53 -5.79 -15.95
CA PRO A 93 0.81 -6.36 -16.10
C PRO A 93 1.92 -5.37 -15.73
N VAL A 94 2.91 -5.86 -14.99
CA VAL A 94 4.11 -5.11 -14.61
C VAL A 94 5.32 -6.02 -14.70
N HIS A 95 6.40 -5.54 -15.31
CA HIS A 95 7.64 -6.30 -15.47
C HIS A 95 8.84 -5.41 -15.10
N THR A 96 9.14 -5.37 -13.81
CA THR A 96 10.27 -4.63 -13.23
C THR A 96 11.10 -5.58 -12.37
N PRO A 97 12.35 -5.22 -11.98
CA PRO A 97 13.18 -6.09 -11.16
C PRO A 97 12.54 -6.51 -9.82
N ALA A 98 11.70 -5.65 -9.23
CA ALA A 98 11.10 -5.87 -7.90
C ALA A 98 9.63 -6.31 -7.93
N LEU A 99 8.89 -6.00 -9.01
CA LEU A 99 7.49 -6.36 -9.20
C LEU A 99 7.32 -6.98 -10.59
N ASN A 100 6.83 -8.22 -10.63
CA ASN A 100 6.62 -8.95 -11.87
C ASN A 100 5.37 -9.84 -11.80
N TRP A 101 4.30 -9.44 -12.50
CA TRP A 101 3.08 -10.24 -12.68
C TRP A 101 2.33 -9.83 -13.94
N GLY A 102 1.29 -10.59 -14.27
CA GLY A 102 0.52 -10.42 -15.50
C GLY A 102 1.14 -11.19 -16.67
N LYS A 103 0.36 -11.33 -17.75
CA LYS A 103 0.79 -11.91 -19.02
C LYS A 103 1.06 -10.79 -20.02
#